data_AF-Q99MH1-F1
#
_entry.id   AF-Q99MH1-F1
#
_cell.length_a   1.000
_cell.length_b   1.000
_cell.length_c   1.000
_cell.angle_alpha   90.00
_cell.angle_beta   90.00
_cell.angle_gamma   90.00
#
_symmetry.space_group_name_H-M   'P 1'
#
loop_
_entity.id
_entity.type
_entity.pdbx_description
1 polymer ?
#
loop_
_entity_poly.entity_id
_entity_poly.type
_entity_poly.pdbx_seq_one_letter_code
_entity_poly.pdbx_strand_id
1 'polypeptide(L)'
;AYYPALTSWPSLLGDMLADAINCLGFTWASSPACTELEMSVMDWLVKMLGLPEYFLHHHPGSQGGGVLQSTVSESTLIALLAARKNKILEMQQIEPDADESSLNARLIAYASDQAHSSVEKAGLISLVKMRFLPVDDNFSLRGEALQRAIEEDKQQG
;
A
#
# COMPACT_ATOMS: atom_id res chain seq x y z
N ALA A 1 -0.77 -19.31 -17.90
CA ALA A 1 -1.36 -17.96 -18.04
C ALA A 1 -1.67 -17.41 -16.64
N TYR A 2 -1.74 -16.08 -16.48
CA TYR A 2 -1.79 -15.34 -15.21
C TYR A 2 -3.20 -15.30 -14.55
N TYR A 3 -3.50 -14.29 -13.73
CA TYR A 3 -4.84 -14.02 -13.20
C TYR A 3 -5.73 -13.26 -14.21
N PRO A 4 -7.08 -13.34 -14.09
CA PRO A 4 -8.00 -12.69 -15.03
C PRO A 4 -7.96 -11.15 -14.99
N ALA A 5 -8.12 -10.53 -16.16
CA ALA A 5 -8.42 -9.10 -16.32
C ALA A 5 -9.76 -8.98 -17.08
N LEU A 6 -10.86 -8.86 -16.34
CA LEU A 6 -12.22 -8.92 -16.89
C LEU A 6 -12.71 -7.53 -17.31
N THR A 7 -13.50 -7.46 -18.38
CA THR A 7 -14.20 -6.25 -18.83
C THR A 7 -15.71 -6.47 -18.82
N SER A 8 -16.49 -5.39 -18.78
CA SER A 8 -17.95 -5.43 -18.79
C SER A 8 -18.54 -4.19 -19.48
N TRP A 9 -19.77 -4.32 -20.01
CA TRP A 9 -20.44 -3.20 -20.68
C TRP A 9 -20.58 -1.93 -19.81
N PRO A 10 -20.94 -2.02 -18.51
CA PRO A 10 -20.97 -0.84 -17.63
C PRO A 10 -19.60 -0.17 -17.50
N SER A 11 -18.52 -0.96 -17.42
CA SER A 11 -17.16 -0.43 -17.36
C SER A 11 -16.81 0.39 -18.61
N LEU A 12 -17.15 -0.12 -19.80
CA LEU A 12 -16.88 0.57 -21.06
C LEU A 12 -17.64 1.90 -21.16
N LEU A 13 -18.91 1.91 -20.77
CA LEU A 13 -19.73 3.13 -20.79
C LEU A 13 -19.23 4.19 -19.79
N GLY A 14 -18.79 3.76 -18.60
CA GLY A 14 -18.20 4.64 -17.60
C GLY A 14 -16.92 5.31 -18.11
N ASP A 15 -16.05 4.53 -18.75
CA ASP A 15 -14.77 5.01 -19.29
C ASP A 15 -14.98 5.97 -20.47
N MET A 16 -15.93 5.66 -21.38
CA MET A 16 -16.32 6.58 -22.47
C MET A 16 -16.76 7.96 -21.96
N LEU A 17 -17.48 8.00 -20.83
CA LEU A 17 -17.89 9.26 -20.20
C LEU A 17 -16.72 9.97 -19.53
N ALA A 18 -15.87 9.24 -18.81
CA ALA A 18 -14.67 9.78 -18.18
C ALA A 18 -13.74 10.41 -19.22
N ASP A 19 -13.51 9.74 -20.34
CA ASP A 19 -12.72 10.20 -21.47
C ASP A 19 -13.32 11.42 -22.17
N ALA A 20 -14.66 11.50 -22.27
CA ALA A 20 -15.33 12.66 -22.85
C ALA A 20 -15.18 13.92 -21.97
N ILE A 21 -15.19 13.76 -20.64
CA ILE A 21 -14.98 14.85 -19.69
C ILE A 21 -13.49 15.23 -19.61
N ASN A 22 -12.60 14.23 -19.61
CA ASN A 22 -11.14 14.36 -19.60
C ASN A 22 -10.61 15.36 -18.55
N CYS A 23 -11.21 15.39 -17.36
CA CYS A 23 -10.73 16.24 -16.27
C CYS A 23 -9.57 15.59 -15.53
N LEU A 24 -8.71 16.40 -14.90
CA LEU A 24 -7.61 15.93 -14.07
C LEU A 24 -7.87 16.32 -12.61
N GLY A 25 -8.00 15.33 -11.72
CA GLY A 25 -8.33 15.52 -10.31
C GLY A 25 -7.12 15.56 -9.35
N PHE A 26 -6.03 16.26 -9.72
CA PHE A 26 -4.81 16.31 -8.89
C PHE A 26 -4.99 17.13 -7.60
N THR A 27 -6.01 17.98 -7.54
CA THR A 27 -6.52 18.63 -6.32
C THR A 27 -8.04 18.68 -6.36
N TRP A 28 -8.68 18.85 -5.21
CA TRP A 28 -10.13 19.02 -5.15
C TRP A 28 -10.63 20.15 -6.06
N ALA A 29 -9.95 21.32 -6.07
CA ALA A 29 -10.35 22.46 -6.88
C ALA A 29 -10.24 22.23 -8.40
N SER A 30 -9.38 21.30 -8.85
CA SER A 30 -9.21 21.00 -10.28
C SER A 30 -10.38 20.24 -10.89
N SER A 31 -11.05 19.40 -10.10
CA SER A 31 -12.31 18.73 -10.47
C SER A 31 -12.94 18.12 -9.21
N PRO A 32 -13.83 18.85 -8.51
CA PRO A 32 -14.41 18.38 -7.24
C PRO A 32 -15.11 17.03 -7.36
N ALA A 33 -15.86 16.83 -8.46
CA ALA A 33 -16.57 15.59 -8.72
C ALA A 33 -15.64 14.39 -8.92
N CYS A 34 -14.44 14.59 -9.48
CA CYS A 34 -13.46 13.52 -9.65
C CYS A 34 -13.01 12.97 -8.28
N THR A 35 -12.79 13.85 -7.30
CA THR A 35 -12.39 13.45 -5.94
C THR A 35 -13.58 12.93 -5.11
N GLU A 36 -14.70 13.64 -5.07
CA GLU A 36 -15.83 13.30 -4.18
C GLU A 36 -16.53 11.99 -4.58
N LEU A 37 -16.61 11.72 -5.90
CA LEU A 37 -17.17 10.47 -6.39
C LEU A 37 -16.28 9.28 -6.00
N GLU A 38 -14.96 9.42 -6.13
CA GLU A 38 -14.01 8.38 -5.73
C GLU A 38 -14.15 8.07 -4.22
N MET A 39 -14.17 9.10 -3.36
CA MET A 39 -14.32 8.92 -1.91
C MET A 39 -15.59 8.14 -1.57
N SER A 40 -16.72 8.50 -2.18
CA SER A 40 -18.01 7.85 -1.93
C SER A 40 -18.05 6.40 -2.41
N VAL A 41 -17.52 6.13 -3.60
CA VAL A 41 -17.49 4.77 -4.19
C VAL A 41 -16.52 3.88 -3.44
N MET A 42 -15.38 4.41 -2.97
CA MET A 42 -14.43 3.65 -2.15
C MET A 42 -15.06 3.26 -0.80
N ASP A 43 -15.88 4.12 -0.19
CA ASP A 43 -16.64 3.75 1.01
C ASP A 43 -17.65 2.62 0.73
N TRP A 44 -18.28 2.61 -0.44
CA TRP A 44 -19.16 1.51 -0.85
C TRP A 44 -18.38 0.21 -1.00
N LEU A 45 -17.19 0.26 -1.60
CA LEU A 45 -16.34 -0.91 -1.79
C LEU A 45 -15.81 -1.47 -0.45
N VAL A 46 -15.39 -0.61 0.48
CA VAL A 46 -14.99 -0.99 1.84
C VAL A 46 -16.12 -1.76 2.54
N LYS A 47 -17.36 -1.27 2.43
CA LYS A 47 -18.55 -1.95 2.98
C LYS A 47 -18.83 -3.28 2.29
N MET A 48 -18.74 -3.35 0.96
CA MET A 48 -18.97 -4.58 0.19
C MET A 48 -17.95 -5.69 0.53
N LEU A 49 -16.71 -5.31 0.84
CA LEU A 49 -15.65 -6.23 1.24
C LEU A 49 -15.70 -6.61 2.74
N GLY A 50 -16.57 -5.96 3.53
CA GLY A 50 -16.63 -6.17 4.98
C GLY A 50 -15.37 -5.68 5.71
N LEU A 51 -14.68 -4.68 5.17
CA LEU A 51 -13.49 -4.11 5.79
C LEU A 51 -13.87 -3.23 7.01
N PRO A 52 -12.97 -3.08 8.00
CA PRO A 52 -13.20 -2.23 9.16
C PRO A 52 -13.57 -0.78 8.82
N GLU A 53 -14.44 -0.16 9.65
CA GLU A 53 -14.98 1.18 9.42
C GLU A 53 -13.93 2.31 9.47
N TYR A 54 -12.77 2.08 10.07
CA TYR A 54 -11.66 3.04 10.06
C TYR A 54 -10.98 3.17 8.67
N PHE A 55 -11.39 2.38 7.68
CA PHE A 55 -11.02 2.56 6.27
C PHE A 55 -12.01 3.43 5.47
N LEU A 56 -13.14 3.84 6.07
CA LEU A 56 -14.12 4.71 5.42
C LEU A 56 -13.69 6.17 5.51
N HIS A 57 -13.87 6.94 4.43
CA HIS A 57 -13.68 8.39 4.41
C HIS A 57 -14.67 9.12 5.33
N HIS A 58 -15.93 8.70 5.31
CA HIS A 58 -17.01 9.45 5.98
C HIS A 58 -17.38 8.92 7.37
N HIS A 59 -16.56 8.04 7.96
CA HIS A 59 -16.82 7.52 9.31
C HIS A 59 -16.21 8.45 10.39
N PRO A 60 -16.97 8.87 11.43
CA PRO A 60 -16.49 9.86 12.41
C PRO A 60 -15.22 9.47 13.18
N GLY A 61 -15.01 8.18 13.39
CA GLY A 61 -13.82 7.64 14.06
C GLY A 61 -12.67 7.26 13.12
N SER A 62 -12.79 7.55 11.82
CA SER A 62 -11.78 7.20 10.83
C SER A 62 -10.69 8.27 10.72
N GLN A 63 -9.45 7.82 10.56
CA GLN A 63 -8.32 8.63 10.11
C GLN A 63 -7.81 8.17 8.74
N GLY A 64 -8.57 7.29 8.07
CA GLY A 64 -8.20 6.67 6.80
C GLY A 64 -9.21 6.95 5.69
N GLY A 65 -9.03 6.23 4.59
CA GLY A 65 -9.86 6.33 3.39
C GLY A 65 -9.29 5.47 2.26
N GLY A 66 -10.13 5.12 1.28
CA GLY A 66 -9.69 4.41 0.07
C GLY A 66 -9.33 5.36 -1.08
N VAL A 67 -8.32 5.01 -1.87
CA VAL A 67 -7.92 5.76 -3.07
C VAL A 67 -7.71 4.78 -4.22
N LEU A 68 -8.11 5.16 -5.44
CA LEU A 68 -7.87 4.37 -6.63
C LEU A 68 -6.40 4.45 -7.04
N GLN A 69 -5.85 3.30 -7.44
CA GLN A 69 -4.48 3.17 -7.96
C GLN A 69 -4.54 2.32 -9.22
N SER A 70 -3.62 2.56 -10.15
CA SER A 70 -3.58 1.83 -11.42
C SER A 70 -3.17 0.37 -11.23
N THR A 71 -2.29 0.07 -10.25
CA THR A 71 -1.84 -1.29 -9.98
C THR A 71 -1.63 -1.57 -8.48
N VAL A 72 -1.78 -2.84 -8.09
CA VAL A 72 -1.39 -3.33 -6.76
C VAL A 72 0.11 -3.18 -6.50
N SER A 73 0.94 -3.20 -7.56
CA SER A 73 2.39 -2.99 -7.44
C SER A 73 2.71 -1.57 -6.94
N GLU A 74 2.02 -0.56 -7.45
CA GLU A 74 2.15 0.83 -6.99
C GLU A 74 1.60 0.99 -5.58
N SER A 75 0.42 0.42 -5.27
CA SER A 75 -0.13 0.46 -3.91
C SER A 75 0.83 -0.16 -2.88
N THR A 76 1.49 -1.27 -3.22
CA THR A 76 2.50 -1.92 -2.37
C THR A 76 3.71 -1.01 -2.14
N LEU A 77 4.20 -0.38 -3.21
CA LEU A 77 5.30 0.58 -3.12
C LEU A 77 4.92 1.80 -2.27
N ILE A 78 3.73 2.37 -2.47
CA ILE A 78 3.24 3.52 -1.69
C ILE A 78 3.14 3.17 -0.20
N ALA A 79 2.60 2.00 0.12
CA ALA A 79 2.53 1.53 1.50
C ALA A 79 3.93 1.39 2.13
N LEU A 80 4.90 0.82 1.40
CA LEU A 80 6.28 0.71 1.86
C LEU A 80 6.95 2.08 2.04
N LEU A 81 6.75 3.01 1.11
CA LEU A 81 7.28 4.38 1.19
C LEU A 81 6.72 5.13 2.41
N ALA A 82 5.41 5.01 2.66
CA ALA A 82 4.76 5.61 3.83
C ALA A 82 5.30 5.01 5.15
N ALA A 83 5.38 3.68 5.24
CA ALA A 83 5.90 2.98 6.41
C ALA A 83 7.36 3.37 6.71
N ARG A 84 8.22 3.34 5.69
CA ARG A 84 9.62 3.79 5.73
C ARG A 84 9.71 5.23 6.22
N LYS A 85 8.97 6.16 5.59
CA LYS A 85 9.09 7.58 5.90
C LYS A 85 8.63 7.87 7.33
N ASN A 86 7.54 7.24 7.77
CA ASN A 86 7.07 7.36 9.14
C ASN A 86 8.12 6.89 10.16
N LYS A 87 8.76 5.73 9.91
CA LYS A 87 9.78 5.22 10.83
C LYS A 87 11.06 6.06 10.83
N ILE A 88 11.47 6.59 9.68
CA ILE A 88 12.61 7.52 9.59
C ILE A 88 12.34 8.79 10.39
N LEU A 89 11.14 9.37 10.27
CA LEU A 89 10.76 10.55 11.05
C LEU A 89 10.78 10.28 12.56
N GLU A 90 10.35 9.09 12.99
CA GLU A 90 10.47 8.66 14.39
C GLU A 90 11.94 8.56 14.83
N MET A 91 12.80 7.95 14.01
CA MET A 91 14.24 7.82 14.32
C MET A 91 14.95 9.18 14.36
N GLN A 92 14.56 10.13 13.52
CA GLN A 92 15.12 11.49 13.51
C GLN A 92 14.80 12.29 14.78
N GLN A 93 13.77 11.91 15.54
CA GLN A 93 13.52 12.53 16.85
C GLN A 93 14.63 12.18 17.86
N ILE A 94 15.30 11.04 17.65
CA ILE A 94 16.40 10.53 18.50
C ILE A 94 17.76 10.91 17.89
N GLU A 95 17.89 10.84 16.57
CA GLU A 95 19.10 11.13 15.80
C GLU A 95 18.83 12.27 14.79
N PRO A 96 18.70 13.53 15.24
CA PRO A 96 18.25 14.64 14.38
C PRO A 96 19.23 15.00 13.27
N ASP A 97 20.52 14.76 13.46
CA ASP A 97 21.57 15.04 12.47
C ASP A 97 21.78 13.86 11.49
N ALA A 98 21.08 12.73 11.68
CA ALA A 98 21.22 11.58 10.80
C ALA A 98 20.50 11.80 9.46
N ASP A 99 21.21 11.52 8.38
CA ASP A 99 20.66 11.52 7.03
C ASP A 99 19.57 10.43 6.86
N GLU A 100 18.47 10.75 6.18
CA GLU A 100 17.34 9.84 6.00
C GLU A 100 17.73 8.54 5.29
N SER A 101 18.67 8.58 4.35
CA SER A 101 19.14 7.39 3.64
C SER A 101 19.95 6.49 4.57
N SER A 102 20.76 7.08 5.45
CA SER A 102 21.51 6.35 6.48
C SER A 102 20.58 5.65 7.48
N LEU A 103 19.46 6.28 7.85
CA LEU A 103 18.42 5.67 8.66
C LEU A 103 17.68 4.57 7.89
N ASN A 104 17.37 4.79 6.61
CA ASN A 104 16.75 3.82 5.73
C ASN A 104 17.56 2.51 5.59
N ALA A 105 18.90 2.61 5.58
CA ALA A 105 19.78 1.45 5.49
C ALA A 105 19.67 0.46 6.68
N ARG A 106 19.09 0.92 7.81
CA ARG A 106 18.80 0.11 9.00
C ARG A 106 17.42 -0.56 8.93
N LEU A 107 16.58 -0.19 7.96
CA LEU A 107 15.23 -0.74 7.83
C LEU A 107 15.26 -2.08 7.08
N ILE A 108 14.38 -2.97 7.53
CA ILE A 108 14.09 -4.26 6.90
C ILE A 108 12.58 -4.48 6.86
N ALA A 109 12.08 -5.00 5.74
CA ALA A 109 10.70 -5.36 5.55
C ALA A 109 10.57 -6.84 5.16
N TYR A 110 9.42 -7.43 5.47
CA TYR A 110 9.19 -8.87 5.38
C TYR A 110 8.01 -9.19 4.49
N ALA A 111 8.09 -10.33 3.81
CA ALA A 111 6.97 -10.93 3.10
C ALA A 111 7.11 -12.46 3.05
N SER A 112 6.06 -13.16 2.63
CA SER A 112 6.14 -14.60 2.33
C SER A 112 7.07 -14.86 1.15
N ASP A 113 7.75 -16.00 1.12
CA ASP A 113 8.47 -16.50 -0.07
C ASP A 113 7.55 -16.81 -1.27
N GLN A 114 6.22 -16.80 -1.08
CA GLN A 114 5.21 -16.87 -2.14
C GLN A 114 4.69 -15.49 -2.56
N ALA A 115 5.20 -14.40 -1.99
CA ALA A 115 4.75 -13.05 -2.32
C ALA A 115 5.00 -12.72 -3.81
N HIS A 116 4.10 -11.95 -4.41
CA HIS A 116 4.26 -11.49 -5.78
C HIS A 116 5.53 -10.63 -5.93
N SER A 117 6.21 -10.72 -7.08
CA SER A 117 7.48 -10.03 -7.36
C SER A 117 7.40 -8.50 -7.25
N SER A 118 6.20 -7.91 -7.24
CA SER A 118 5.99 -6.50 -6.93
C SER A 118 6.51 -6.09 -5.55
N VAL A 119 6.54 -7.01 -4.58
CA VAL A 119 7.07 -6.76 -3.24
C VAL A 119 8.60 -6.62 -3.28
N GLU A 120 9.29 -7.50 -4.01
CA GLU A 120 10.73 -7.38 -4.26
C GLU A 120 11.03 -6.07 -4.99
N LYS A 121 10.25 -5.76 -6.04
CA LYS A 121 10.38 -4.51 -6.80
C LYS A 121 10.20 -3.27 -5.92
N ALA A 122 9.25 -3.29 -4.98
CA ALA A 122 9.06 -2.19 -4.04
C ALA A 122 10.30 -1.98 -3.15
N GLY A 123 10.91 -3.05 -2.65
CA GLY A 123 12.18 -2.99 -1.92
C GLY A 123 13.32 -2.42 -2.76
N LEU A 124 13.48 -2.92 -3.99
CA LEU A 124 14.51 -2.45 -4.92
C LEU A 124 14.39 -0.96 -5.24
N ILE A 125 13.18 -0.46 -5.49
CA ILE A 125 12.93 0.96 -5.78
C ILE A 125 13.17 1.83 -4.54
N SER A 126 12.76 1.36 -3.36
CA SER A 126 12.80 2.14 -2.12
C SER A 126 14.12 2.04 -1.36
N LEU A 127 15.03 1.16 -1.80
CA LEU A 127 16.28 0.79 -1.13
C LEU A 127 16.08 0.27 0.30
N VAL A 128 14.90 -0.29 0.61
CA VAL A 128 14.62 -0.98 1.87
C VAL A 128 14.99 -2.46 1.70
N LYS A 129 15.73 -3.03 2.66
CA LYS A 129 16.08 -4.46 2.64
C LYS A 129 14.79 -5.29 2.72
N MET A 130 14.64 -6.27 1.84
CA MET A 130 13.51 -7.20 1.84
C MET A 130 13.99 -8.59 2.25
N ARG A 131 13.31 -9.20 3.22
CA ARG A 131 13.52 -10.59 3.62
C ARG A 131 12.27 -11.41 3.38
N PHE A 132 12.39 -12.44 2.54
CA PHE A 132 11.30 -13.37 2.25
C PHE A 132 11.34 -14.55 3.22
N LEU A 133 10.21 -14.84 3.84
CA LEU A 133 10.08 -15.75 4.97
C LEU A 133 9.42 -17.07 4.55
N PRO A 134 9.83 -18.20 5.15
CA PRO A 134 9.28 -19.50 4.83
C PRO A 134 7.79 -19.59 5.20
N VAL A 135 7.08 -20.42 4.44
CA VAL A 135 5.65 -20.74 4.64
C VAL A 135 5.46 -22.11 5.26
N ASP A 136 4.25 -22.37 5.78
CA ASP A 136 3.85 -23.71 6.21
C ASP A 136 3.42 -24.61 5.02
N ASP A 137 2.99 -25.83 5.32
CA ASP A 137 2.56 -26.83 4.32
C ASP A 137 1.36 -26.37 3.46
N ASN A 138 0.63 -25.35 3.90
CA ASN A 138 -0.49 -24.73 3.16
C ASN A 138 -0.06 -23.47 2.40
N PHE A 139 1.25 -23.23 2.27
CA PHE A 139 1.83 -22.05 1.65
C PHE A 139 1.43 -20.74 2.35
N SER A 140 1.14 -20.78 3.66
CA SER A 140 0.79 -19.61 4.45
C SER A 140 1.99 -19.14 5.29
N LEU A 141 2.27 -17.84 5.27
CA LEU A 141 3.18 -17.23 6.25
C LEU A 141 2.53 -17.28 7.64
N ARG A 142 3.30 -17.67 8.66
CA ARG A 142 2.82 -17.84 10.04
C ARG A 142 3.52 -16.88 11.00
N GLY A 143 2.83 -16.54 12.09
CA GLY A 143 3.33 -15.60 13.09
C GLY A 143 4.67 -16.04 13.71
N GLU A 144 4.90 -17.33 13.90
CA GLU A 144 6.17 -17.84 14.44
C GLU A 144 7.37 -17.53 13.54
N ALA A 145 7.24 -17.71 12.23
CA ALA A 145 8.30 -17.41 11.27
C ALA A 145 8.63 -15.91 11.25
N LEU A 146 7.60 -15.05 11.31
CA LEU A 146 7.77 -13.61 11.39
C LEU A 146 8.43 -13.18 12.71
N GLN A 147 7.97 -13.71 13.83
CA GLN A 147 8.52 -13.40 15.16
C GLN A 147 10.01 -13.72 15.23
N ARG A 148 10.40 -14.92 14.78
CA ARG A 148 11.79 -15.35 14.75
C ARG A 148 12.67 -14.44 13.89
N ALA A 149 12.22 -14.07 12.69
CA ALA A 149 12.95 -13.18 11.82
C ALA A 149 13.16 -11.78 12.44
N ILE A 150 12.11 -11.22 13.05
CA ILE A 150 12.19 -9.93 13.76
C ILE A 150 13.20 -9.99 14.89
N GLU A 151 13.22 -11.06 15.67
CA GLU A 151 14.17 -11.24 16.78
C GLU A 151 15.63 -11.33 16.28
N GLU A 152 15.87 -12.12 15.23
CA GLU A 152 17.19 -12.27 14.61
C GLU A 152 17.70 -10.94 14.04
N ASP A 153 16.87 -10.23 13.27
CA ASP A 153 17.29 -9.00 12.60
C ASP A 153 17.50 -7.87 13.62
N LYS A 154 16.68 -7.78 14.67
CA LYS A 154 16.94 -6.85 15.79
C LYS A 154 18.25 -7.11 16.52
N GLN A 155 18.70 -8.36 16.60
CA GLN A 155 19.99 -8.71 17.21
C GLN A 155 21.18 -8.33 16.33
N GLN A 156 20.97 -8.22 15.01
CA GLN A 156 22.01 -7.85 14.04
C GLN A 156 22.17 -6.34 13.86
N GLY A 157 21.23 -5.54 14.40
CA GLY A 157 21.22 -4.07 14.33
C GLY A 157 20.52 -3.54 13.08
#